data_AF-A0A015K3J6-F1
#
_entry.id   AF-A0A015K3J6-F1
#
_cell.length_a   1.000
_cell.length_b   1.000
_cell.length_c   1.000
_cell.angle_alpha   90.00
_cell.angle_beta   90.00
_cell.angle_gamma   90.00
#
_symmetry.space_group_name_H-M   'P 1'
#
loop_
_entity.id
_entity.type
_entity.pdbx_description
1 polymer ?
#
loop_
_entity_poly.entity_id
_entity_poly.type
_entity_poly.pdbx_seq_one_letter_code
_entity_poly.pdbx_strand_id
1 'polypeptide(L)'
;MISCVQNYNEIPNNKPDYNDDYYNQFMIVISLFLIIPSLYFLYRNSPRLLNVTPKENVITVDKEISPNENEKNEIFSEMSLCGGFIPYLRKLHKNQGNNVTSDLPYPNTISAVDPMIVKATLQVGDRPIELFKFLEPFLGNDNLQIHDSKRAAKFRKVVGSCLGHDVIVVKYPTLRNLALEFIERWEKVIMNDKNSIIKMQEECLEFSLRATLNVIVRYNDVL
;
A
#
# COMPACT_ATOMS: atom_id res chain seq x y z
N MET A 1 37.05 45.68 30.98
CA MET A 1 36.09 46.29 31.92
C MET A 1 34.83 46.57 31.11
N ILE A 2 33.70 45.88 31.26
CA ILE A 2 33.08 45.18 32.39
C ILE A 2 32.52 43.84 31.90
N SER A 3 32.62 42.81 32.74
CA SER A 3 32.05 41.48 32.56
C SER A 3 30.54 41.48 32.78
N CYS A 4 29.79 40.75 31.98
CA CYS A 4 28.57 40.07 32.44
C CYS A 4 28.39 38.78 31.63
N VAL A 5 28.86 37.69 32.23
CA VAL A 5 28.55 36.31 31.84
C VAL A 5 27.13 36.03 32.34
N GLN A 6 26.19 35.76 31.42
CA GLN A 6 24.92 35.15 31.79
C GLN A 6 24.95 33.66 31.39
N ASN A 7 24.90 32.87 32.44
CA ASN A 7 24.89 31.42 32.51
C ASN A 7 23.49 30.93 32.11
N TYR A 8 23.34 30.22 30.99
CA TYR A 8 22.08 29.60 30.55
C TYR A 8 22.06 28.08 30.79
N ASN A 9 22.93 27.56 31.66
CA ASN A 9 22.78 26.21 32.18
C ASN A 9 21.74 26.24 33.31
N GLU A 10 20.48 25.98 32.96
CA GLU A 10 19.46 25.32 33.79
C GLU A 10 18.09 25.41 33.08
N ILE A 11 17.83 24.52 32.13
CA ILE A 11 16.46 24.16 31.74
C ILE A 11 16.17 22.82 32.42
N PRO A 12 15.17 22.73 33.31
CA PRO A 12 14.85 21.49 34.00
C PRO A 12 14.42 20.42 33.00
N ASN A 13 15.08 19.27 33.10
CA ASN A 13 14.91 18.10 32.28
C ASN A 13 13.62 17.38 32.70
N ASN A 14 12.45 17.90 32.32
CA ASN A 14 11.16 17.22 32.48
C ASN A 14 10.59 16.91 31.09
N LYS A 15 11.03 15.79 30.52
CA LYS A 15 10.26 15.12 29.47
C LYS A 15 9.02 14.50 30.14
N PRO A 16 7.79 14.82 29.73
CA PRO A 16 6.66 14.01 30.12
C PRO A 16 6.82 12.64 29.47
N ASP A 17 6.80 11.59 30.29
CA ASP A 17 6.80 10.19 29.88
C ASP A 17 5.44 9.87 29.24
N TYR A 18 5.23 10.31 28.00
CA TYR A 18 4.08 9.93 27.20
C TYR A 18 4.37 8.57 26.58
N ASN A 19 3.64 7.58 27.08
CA ASN A 19 3.65 6.21 26.57
C ASN A 19 2.97 6.20 25.17
N ASP A 20 3.76 6.44 24.12
CA ASP A 20 3.35 6.63 22.70
C ASP A 20 2.44 5.52 22.15
N ASP A 21 2.50 4.31 22.72
CA ASP A 21 1.71 3.18 22.25
C ASP A 21 0.20 3.32 22.54
N TYR A 22 -0.16 3.95 23.65
CA TYR A 22 -1.57 4.12 24.04
C TYR A 22 -2.29 5.15 23.18
N TYR A 23 -1.59 6.22 22.80
CA TYR A 23 -2.15 7.31 22.00
C TYR A 23 -2.39 6.86 20.55
N ASN A 24 -1.46 6.10 19.99
CA ASN A 24 -1.59 5.52 18.66
C ASN A 24 -2.71 4.47 18.59
N GLN A 25 -2.83 3.59 19.60
CA GLN A 25 -3.94 2.64 19.67
C GLN A 25 -5.30 3.34 19.79
N PHE A 26 -5.40 4.38 20.61
CA PHE A 26 -6.65 5.14 20.80
C PHE A 26 -7.10 5.85 19.51
N MET A 27 -6.16 6.46 18.77
CA MET A 27 -6.45 7.14 17.51
C MET A 27 -6.86 6.17 16.39
N ILE A 28 -6.25 4.98 16.33
CA ILE A 28 -6.63 3.92 15.38
C ILE A 28 -8.04 3.41 15.68
N VAL A 29 -8.36 3.19 16.96
CA VAL A 29 -9.69 2.72 17.39
C VAL A 29 -10.77 3.76 17.05
N ILE A 30 -10.55 5.04 17.33
CA ILE A 30 -11.51 6.11 16.99
C ILE A 30 -11.69 6.25 15.47
N SER A 31 -10.60 6.14 14.70
CA SER A 31 -10.64 6.21 13.23
C SER A 31 -11.48 5.07 12.65
N LEU A 32 -11.33 3.84 13.18
CA LEU A 32 -12.15 2.70 12.81
C LEU A 32 -13.64 2.91 13.16
N PHE A 33 -13.94 3.48 14.34
CA PHE A 33 -15.31 3.75 14.78
C PHE A 33 -16.02 4.87 13.99
N LEU A 34 -15.31 5.77 13.30
CA LEU A 34 -15.92 6.83 12.49
C LEU A 34 -16.07 6.46 11.01
N ILE A 35 -15.15 5.67 10.47
CA ILE A 35 -15.15 5.27 9.06
C ILE A 35 -16.21 4.19 8.78
N ILE A 36 -16.42 3.26 9.71
CA ILE A 36 -17.34 2.12 9.52
C ILE A 36 -18.82 2.56 9.49
N PRO A 37 -19.33 3.41 10.41
CA PRO A 37 -20.73 3.83 10.39
C PRO A 37 -21.08 4.76 9.22
N SER A 38 -20.14 5.59 8.77
CA SER A 38 -20.34 6.49 7.64
C SER A 38 -20.45 5.75 6.31
N LEU A 39 -19.64 4.70 6.12
CA LEU A 39 -19.75 3.75 5.00
C LEU A 39 -21.06 2.95 5.05
N TYR A 40 -21.49 2.51 6.23
CA TYR A 40 -22.76 1.80 6.43
C TYR A 40 -23.99 2.67 6.11
N PHE A 41 -23.97 3.95 6.51
CA PHE A 41 -25.05 4.90 6.24
C PHE A 41 -25.19 5.22 4.74
N LEU A 42 -24.08 5.38 4.03
CA LEU A 42 -24.06 5.60 2.57
C LEU A 42 -24.54 4.36 1.79
N TYR A 43 -24.21 3.16 2.27
CA TYR A 43 -24.65 1.91 1.66
C TYR A 43 -26.17 1.69 1.76
N ARG A 44 -26.78 2.07 2.88
CA ARG A 44 -28.20 1.81 3.16
C ARG A 44 -29.18 2.71 2.40
N ASN A 45 -28.79 3.93 2.01
CA ASN A 45 -29.72 4.96 1.55
C ASN A 45 -29.73 5.24 0.03
N SER A 46 -29.05 4.47 -0.82
CA SER A 46 -28.96 4.75 -2.27
C SER A 46 -29.59 3.68 -3.17
N PRO A 47 -30.91 3.75 -3.44
CA PRO A 47 -31.63 2.80 -4.29
C PRO A 47 -31.36 2.95 -5.81
N ARG A 48 -30.38 3.75 -6.25
CA ARG A 48 -30.16 4.09 -7.68
C ARG A 48 -28.97 3.37 -8.37
N LEU A 49 -28.38 2.34 -7.75
CA LEU A 49 -27.07 1.81 -8.16
C LEU A 49 -27.09 0.50 -8.97
N LEU A 50 -28.18 0.20 -9.70
CA LEU A 50 -28.40 -1.16 -10.25
C LEU A 50 -27.97 -1.43 -11.71
N ASN A 51 -27.46 -0.45 -12.47
CA ASN A 51 -27.26 -0.65 -13.92
C ASN A 51 -25.79 -0.63 -14.37
N VAL A 52 -24.94 -1.52 -13.85
CA VAL A 52 -23.71 -1.94 -14.54
C VAL A 52 -23.45 -3.42 -14.28
N THR A 53 -23.54 -4.24 -15.32
CA THR A 53 -23.25 -5.68 -15.28
C THR A 53 -21.84 -5.94 -15.82
N PRO A 54 -20.85 -6.32 -15.00
CA PRO A 54 -19.61 -6.91 -15.51
C PRO A 54 -19.91 -8.31 -16.07
N LYS A 55 -19.19 -8.71 -17.13
CA LYS A 55 -19.25 -10.07 -17.67
C LYS A 55 -18.54 -11.02 -16.71
N GLU A 56 -19.31 -11.91 -16.10
CA GLU A 56 -18.78 -13.11 -15.43
C GLU A 56 -18.25 -14.04 -16.52
N ASN A 57 -16.94 -14.26 -16.55
CA ASN A 57 -16.35 -15.29 -17.40
C ASN A 57 -16.05 -16.49 -16.50
N VAL A 58 -16.82 -17.57 -16.68
CA VAL A 58 -16.53 -18.86 -16.06
C VAL A 58 -15.38 -19.49 -16.83
N ILE A 59 -14.18 -19.49 -16.24
CA ILE A 59 -13.05 -20.25 -16.78
C ILE A 59 -13.21 -21.69 -16.27
N THR A 60 -13.71 -22.58 -17.11
CA THR A 60 -13.65 -24.03 -16.86
C THR A 60 -12.21 -24.50 -17.01
N VAL A 61 -11.58 -24.87 -15.91
CA VAL A 61 -10.25 -25.49 -15.87
C VAL A 61 -10.43 -27.00 -15.86
N ASP A 62 -9.94 -27.68 -16.89
CA ASP A 62 -9.90 -29.14 -16.94
C ASP A 62 -8.78 -29.68 -16.04
N LYS A 63 -9.18 -30.58 -15.13
CA LYS A 63 -8.42 -31.52 -14.28
C LYS A 63 -7.03 -31.14 -13.74
N GLU A 64 -7.00 -31.07 -12.41
CA GLU A 64 -5.89 -30.87 -11.48
C GLU A 64 -4.57 -31.59 -11.83
N ILE A 65 -3.49 -30.81 -11.91
CA ILE A 65 -2.13 -31.25 -11.64
C ILE A 65 -1.61 -30.33 -10.53
N SER A 66 -1.84 -30.70 -9.27
CA SER A 66 -1.18 -30.05 -8.14
C SER A 66 0.14 -30.78 -7.88
N PRO A 67 1.27 -30.08 -7.75
CA PRO A 67 2.50 -30.72 -7.30
C PRO A 67 2.28 -31.33 -5.91
N ASN A 68 2.87 -32.49 -5.66
CA ASN A 68 2.85 -33.10 -4.33
C ASN A 68 3.71 -32.27 -3.36
N GLU A 69 3.61 -32.51 -2.04
CA GLU A 69 4.35 -31.71 -1.04
C GLU A 69 5.87 -31.75 -1.24
N ASN A 70 6.42 -32.87 -1.74
CA ASN A 70 7.85 -33.01 -1.99
C ASN A 70 8.31 -32.17 -3.18
N GLU A 71 7.58 -32.22 -4.29
CA GLU A 71 7.81 -31.39 -5.48
C GLU A 71 7.68 -29.89 -5.14
N LYS A 72 6.71 -29.54 -4.29
CA LYS A 72 6.53 -28.16 -3.84
C LYS A 72 7.74 -27.68 -3.03
N ASN A 73 8.29 -28.52 -2.16
CA ASN A 73 9.50 -28.21 -1.39
C ASN A 73 10.73 -28.06 -2.28
N GLU A 74 10.85 -28.89 -3.32
CA GLU A 74 11.92 -28.77 -4.32
C GLU A 74 11.81 -27.45 -5.11
N ILE A 75 10.61 -27.06 -5.54
CA ILE A 75 10.35 -25.77 -6.21
C ILE A 75 10.75 -24.60 -5.30
N PHE A 76 10.38 -24.63 -4.01
CA PHE A 76 10.77 -23.57 -3.08
C PHE A 76 12.27 -23.52 -2.82
N SER A 77 12.94 -24.68 -2.77
CA SER A 77 14.40 -24.75 -2.66
C SER A 77 15.08 -24.13 -3.89
N GLU A 78 14.63 -24.51 -5.09
CA GLU A 78 15.15 -23.96 -6.34
C GLU A 78 14.90 -22.45 -6.47
N MET A 79 13.74 -21.99 -6.02
CA MET A 79 13.39 -20.57 -5.96
C MET A 79 14.34 -19.79 -5.04
N SER A 80 14.66 -20.36 -3.88
CA SER A 80 15.63 -19.78 -2.94
C SER A 80 17.03 -19.71 -3.57
N LEU A 81 17.47 -20.77 -4.26
CA LEU A 81 18.75 -20.80 -4.98
C LEU A 81 18.85 -19.75 -6.10
N CYS A 82 17.72 -19.39 -6.73
CA CYS A 82 17.67 -18.32 -7.72
C CYS A 82 17.72 -16.91 -7.11
N GLY A 83 17.65 -16.77 -5.78
CA GLY A 83 17.55 -15.48 -5.10
C GLY A 83 16.12 -14.94 -4.99
N GLY A 84 15.12 -15.82 -5.09
CA GLY A 84 13.70 -15.51 -4.87
C GLY A 84 12.80 -15.75 -6.09
N PHE A 85 11.52 -15.41 -5.94
CA PHE A 85 10.47 -15.74 -6.90
C PHE A 85 10.65 -15.08 -8.28
N ILE A 86 11.03 -13.80 -8.34
CA ILE A 86 11.17 -13.09 -9.63
C ILE A 86 12.35 -13.63 -10.46
N PRO A 87 13.56 -13.80 -9.91
CA PRO A 87 14.65 -14.47 -10.63
C PRO A 87 14.29 -15.90 -11.07
N TYR A 88 13.58 -16.65 -10.23
CA TYR A 88 13.09 -17.99 -10.56
C TYR A 88 12.14 -17.98 -11.77
N LEU A 89 11.14 -17.09 -11.78
CA LEU A 89 10.24 -16.93 -12.92
C LEU A 89 11.00 -16.54 -14.20
N ARG A 90 12.02 -15.67 -14.11
CA ARG A 90 12.87 -15.33 -15.26
C ARG A 90 13.61 -16.54 -15.81
N LYS A 91 14.11 -17.42 -14.93
CA LYS A 91 14.73 -18.69 -15.33
C LYS A 91 13.72 -19.59 -16.05
N LEU A 92 12.52 -19.74 -15.51
CA LEU A 92 11.47 -20.55 -16.13
C LEU A 92 11.07 -19.99 -17.51
N HIS A 93 10.84 -18.68 -17.62
CA HIS A 93 10.50 -18.03 -18.89
C HIS A 93 11.63 -18.10 -19.92
N LYS A 94 12.89 -18.10 -19.49
CA LYS A 94 14.02 -18.36 -20.39
C LYS A 94 13.99 -19.78 -20.99
N ASN A 95 13.50 -20.75 -20.22
CA ASN A 95 13.50 -22.17 -20.60
C ASN A 95 12.23 -22.58 -21.36
N GLN A 96 11.06 -22.11 -20.92
CA GLN A 96 9.75 -22.52 -21.43
C GLN A 96 9.14 -21.49 -22.40
N GLY A 97 9.69 -20.27 -22.46
CA GLY A 97 9.21 -19.19 -23.32
C GLY A 97 8.22 -18.24 -22.63
N ASN A 98 7.36 -17.60 -23.42
CA ASN A 98 6.51 -16.49 -22.94
C ASN A 98 5.41 -16.92 -21.94
N ASN A 99 5.05 -18.20 -21.93
CA ASN A 99 4.07 -18.78 -21.03
C ASN A 99 4.69 -19.97 -20.31
N VAL A 100 4.65 -19.95 -18.99
CA VAL A 100 5.15 -21.00 -18.11
C VAL A 100 3.94 -21.64 -17.45
N THR A 101 3.82 -22.96 -17.61
CA THR A 101 2.68 -23.75 -17.09
C THR A 101 3.11 -24.89 -16.17
N SER A 102 4.40 -25.22 -16.13
CA SER A 102 4.97 -26.23 -15.22
C SER A 102 5.92 -25.57 -14.21
N ASP A 103 6.21 -26.31 -13.14
CA ASP A 103 7.19 -25.92 -12.11
C ASP A 103 6.82 -24.62 -11.39
N LEU A 104 5.52 -24.35 -11.30
CA LEU A 104 4.97 -23.24 -10.52
C LEU A 104 4.55 -23.74 -9.13
N PRO A 105 4.79 -22.95 -8.07
CA PRO A 105 4.47 -23.34 -6.69
C PRO A 105 2.97 -23.33 -6.39
N TYR A 106 2.15 -22.89 -7.34
CA TYR A 106 0.71 -22.69 -7.20
C TYR A 106 -0.06 -23.51 -8.24
N PRO A 107 -1.10 -24.25 -7.84
CA PRO A 107 -1.92 -25.01 -8.78
C PRO A 107 -2.69 -24.06 -9.70
N ASN A 108 -3.06 -24.55 -10.89
CA ASN A 108 -3.89 -23.82 -11.87
C ASN A 108 -3.37 -22.42 -12.21
N THR A 109 -2.06 -22.23 -12.16
CA THR A 109 -1.41 -20.95 -12.38
C THR A 109 -0.62 -21.00 -13.68
N ILE A 110 -0.71 -19.92 -14.46
CA ILE A 110 0.09 -19.70 -15.66
C ILE A 110 0.85 -18.40 -15.43
N SER A 111 2.18 -18.47 -15.48
CA SER A 111 2.98 -17.24 -15.53
C SER A 111 3.09 -16.82 -16.98
N ALA A 112 2.66 -15.59 -17.29
CA ALA A 112 2.63 -15.06 -18.66
C ALA A 112 3.36 -13.72 -18.71
N VAL A 113 4.26 -13.57 -19.69
CA VAL A 113 4.96 -12.31 -19.98
C VAL A 113 4.59 -11.73 -21.35
N ASP A 114 3.73 -12.41 -22.11
CA ASP A 114 3.22 -11.90 -23.39
C ASP A 114 2.30 -10.68 -23.16
N PRO A 115 2.64 -9.50 -23.70
CA PRO A 115 1.82 -8.30 -23.57
C PRO A 115 0.38 -8.46 -24.06
N MET A 116 0.13 -9.32 -25.05
CA MET A 116 -1.22 -9.55 -25.57
C MET A 116 -2.08 -10.33 -24.58
N ILE A 117 -1.49 -11.31 -23.89
CA ILE A 117 -2.16 -12.05 -22.81
C ILE A 117 -2.42 -11.11 -21.63
N VAL A 118 -1.41 -10.32 -21.21
CA VAL A 118 -1.57 -9.32 -20.15
C VAL A 118 -2.68 -8.33 -20.50
N LYS A 119 -2.76 -7.86 -21.74
CA LYS A 119 -3.83 -6.95 -22.19
C LYS A 119 -5.21 -7.61 -22.15
N ALA A 120 -5.31 -8.88 -22.52
CA ALA A 120 -6.56 -9.64 -22.45
C ALA A 120 -7.03 -9.83 -21.00
N THR A 121 -6.10 -10.08 -20.06
CA THR A 121 -6.45 -10.28 -18.64
C THR A 121 -6.86 -8.99 -17.93
N LEU A 122 -6.53 -7.80 -18.45
CA LEU A 122 -7.04 -6.53 -17.90
C LEU A 122 -8.57 -6.42 -17.91
N GLN A 123 -9.26 -7.22 -18.74
CA GLN A 123 -10.74 -7.28 -18.76
C GLN A 123 -11.31 -8.17 -17.65
N VAL A 124 -10.49 -9.02 -17.04
CA VAL A 124 -10.88 -9.86 -15.90
C VAL A 124 -10.88 -8.96 -14.65
N GLY A 125 -12.07 -8.61 -14.19
CA GLY A 125 -12.24 -7.75 -13.02
C GLY A 125 -12.09 -8.47 -11.68
N ASP A 126 -12.19 -9.81 -11.69
CA ASP A 126 -12.12 -10.63 -10.49
C ASP A 126 -10.67 -10.84 -10.05
N ARG A 127 -10.46 -10.78 -8.74
CA ARG A 127 -9.16 -10.99 -8.12
C ARG A 127 -9.16 -12.35 -7.43
N PRO A 128 -8.01 -13.04 -7.36
CA PRO A 128 -7.89 -14.27 -6.59
C PRO A 128 -8.00 -13.93 -5.09
N ILE A 129 -9.22 -14.02 -4.54
CA ILE A 129 -9.54 -13.67 -3.15
C ILE A 129 -8.63 -14.41 -2.16
N GLU A 130 -8.37 -15.70 -2.41
CA GLU A 130 -7.51 -16.55 -1.59
C GLU A 130 -6.08 -15.98 -1.44
N LEU A 131 -5.56 -15.28 -2.46
CA LEU A 131 -4.24 -14.65 -2.40
C LEU A 131 -4.19 -13.52 -1.37
N PHE A 132 -5.34 -12.91 -1.04
CA PHE A 132 -5.43 -11.74 -0.19
C PHE A 132 -6.06 -12.01 1.18
N LYS A 133 -6.55 -13.24 1.43
CA LYS A 133 -7.12 -13.60 2.74
C LYS A 133 -6.15 -13.41 3.91
N PHE A 134 -4.84 -13.55 3.68
CA PHE A 134 -3.84 -13.31 4.73
C PHE A 134 -3.87 -11.87 5.28
N LEU A 135 -4.48 -10.92 4.56
CA LEU A 135 -4.63 -9.54 4.99
C LEU A 135 -5.81 -9.33 5.94
N GLU A 136 -6.73 -10.29 6.07
CA GLU A 136 -7.93 -10.16 6.92
C GLU A 136 -7.62 -9.80 8.39
N PRO A 137 -6.59 -10.35 9.05
CA PRO A 137 -6.25 -9.95 10.42
C PRO A 137 -5.83 -8.48 10.56
N PHE A 138 -5.34 -7.86 9.48
CA PHE A 138 -4.83 -6.49 9.50
C PHE A 138 -5.83 -5.47 8.96
N LEU A 139 -6.58 -5.83 7.92
CA LEU A 139 -7.47 -4.94 7.17
C LEU A 139 -8.95 -5.27 7.38
N GLY A 140 -9.26 -6.34 8.12
CA GLY A 140 -10.59 -6.85 8.34
C GLY A 140 -11.06 -7.85 7.28
N ASN A 141 -12.09 -8.61 7.63
CA ASN A 141 -12.71 -9.66 6.82
C ASN A 141 -13.44 -9.13 5.58
N ASP A 142 -13.53 -7.81 5.39
CA ASP A 142 -14.20 -7.17 4.25
C ASP A 142 -13.31 -6.11 3.59
N ASN A 143 -12.03 -6.43 3.44
CA ASN A 143 -11.05 -5.52 2.88
C ASN A 143 -11.17 -5.39 1.35
N LEU A 144 -10.63 -4.29 0.79
CA LEU A 144 -10.70 -3.99 -0.64
C LEU A 144 -10.08 -5.08 -1.53
N GLN A 145 -9.09 -5.84 -1.03
CA GLN A 145 -8.37 -6.82 -1.84
C GLN A 145 -9.18 -8.08 -2.11
N ILE A 146 -10.21 -8.36 -1.29
CA ILE A 146 -11.11 -9.50 -1.44
C ILE A 146 -12.46 -9.13 -2.08
N HIS A 147 -12.65 -7.87 -2.48
CA HIS A 147 -13.85 -7.45 -3.21
C HIS A 147 -13.92 -8.14 -4.58
N ASP A 148 -15.10 -8.67 -4.91
CA ASP A 148 -15.41 -9.10 -6.28
C ASP A 148 -15.40 -7.92 -7.27
N SER A 149 -15.43 -8.23 -8.57
CA SER A 149 -15.42 -7.21 -9.63
C SER A 149 -16.55 -6.16 -9.51
N LYS A 150 -17.76 -6.58 -9.09
CA LYS A 150 -18.92 -5.68 -8.93
C LYS A 150 -18.72 -4.69 -7.78
N ARG A 151 -18.26 -5.18 -6.63
CA ARG A 151 -17.97 -4.40 -5.43
C ARG A 151 -16.78 -3.48 -5.65
N ALA A 152 -15.71 -3.97 -6.25
CA ALA A 152 -14.55 -3.17 -6.61
C ALA A 152 -14.93 -2.03 -7.57
N ALA A 153 -15.80 -2.29 -8.55
CA ALA A 153 -16.31 -1.25 -9.45
C ALA A 153 -17.15 -0.18 -8.71
N LYS A 154 -18.03 -0.59 -7.79
CA LYS A 154 -18.79 0.35 -6.95
C LYS A 154 -17.87 1.19 -6.08
N PHE A 155 -16.88 0.58 -5.43
CA PHE A 155 -15.89 1.28 -4.62
C PHE A 155 -15.09 2.30 -5.45
N ARG A 156 -14.61 1.91 -6.64
CA ARG A 156 -13.87 2.81 -7.54
C ARG A 156 -14.72 4.01 -7.97
N LYS A 157 -16.02 3.86 -8.17
CA LYS A 157 -16.91 5.00 -8.47
C LYS A 157 -16.97 6.01 -7.32
N VAL A 158 -16.89 5.54 -6.08
CA VAL A 158 -16.94 6.40 -4.88
C VAL A 158 -15.60 7.08 -4.65
N VAL A 159 -14.49 6.34 -4.72
CA VAL A 159 -13.16 6.86 -4.35
C VAL A 159 -12.43 7.51 -5.53
N GLY A 160 -12.75 7.13 -6.77
CA GLY A 160 -12.04 7.59 -7.96
C GLY A 160 -12.08 9.11 -8.14
N SER A 161 -13.22 9.75 -7.83
CA SER A 161 -13.35 11.21 -7.89
C SER A 161 -12.46 11.93 -6.87
N CYS A 162 -12.17 11.30 -5.73
CA CYS A 162 -11.29 11.86 -4.70
C CYS A 162 -9.82 11.92 -5.14
N LEU A 163 -9.46 11.22 -6.21
CA LEU A 163 -8.13 11.24 -6.84
C LEU A 163 -8.17 11.90 -8.24
N GLY A 164 -9.24 12.64 -8.55
CA GLY A 164 -9.37 13.38 -9.79
C GLY A 164 -8.39 14.56 -9.88
N HIS A 165 -8.13 15.02 -11.10
CA HIS A 165 -7.19 16.11 -11.37
C HIS A 165 -7.48 17.36 -10.53
N ASP A 166 -8.72 17.81 -10.50
CA ASP A 166 -9.12 19.02 -9.76
C ASP A 166 -8.84 18.88 -8.26
N VAL A 167 -9.07 17.70 -7.69
CA VAL A 167 -8.78 17.42 -6.27
C VAL A 167 -7.28 17.45 -6.02
N ILE A 168 -6.47 16.90 -6.93
CA ILE A 168 -5.01 16.92 -6.83
C ILE A 168 -4.48 18.35 -6.93
N VAL A 169 -5.01 19.17 -7.84
CA VAL A 169 -4.61 20.58 -8.00
C VAL A 169 -4.85 21.38 -6.72
N VAL A 170 -6.01 21.19 -6.07
CA VAL A 170 -6.32 21.85 -4.79
C VAL A 170 -5.36 21.42 -3.68
N LYS A 171 -4.92 20.15 -3.67
CA LYS A 171 -4.05 19.59 -2.64
C LYS A 171 -2.55 19.79 -2.91
N TYR A 172 -2.19 20.14 -4.14
CA TYR A 172 -0.80 20.31 -4.57
C TYR A 172 0.00 21.32 -3.71
N PRO A 173 -0.54 22.48 -3.30
CA PRO A 173 0.20 23.41 -2.45
C PRO A 173 0.65 22.79 -1.12
N THR A 174 -0.20 21.99 -0.47
CA THR A 174 0.15 21.26 0.76
C THR A 174 1.28 20.27 0.52
N LEU A 175 1.19 19.48 -0.55
CA LEU A 175 2.25 18.53 -0.92
C LEU A 175 3.58 19.24 -1.23
N ARG A 176 3.52 20.36 -1.96
CA ARG A 176 4.69 21.20 -2.27
C ARG A 176 5.33 21.74 -1.00
N ASN A 177 4.54 22.26 -0.07
CA ASN A 177 5.07 22.83 1.17
C ASN A 177 5.76 21.75 2.03
N LEU A 178 5.17 20.56 2.14
CA LEU A 178 5.82 19.41 2.79
C LEU A 178 7.16 19.06 2.13
N ALA A 179 7.23 19.08 0.80
CA ALA A 179 8.49 18.81 0.10
C ALA A 179 9.55 19.90 0.38
N LEU A 180 9.14 21.17 0.44
CA LEU A 180 10.04 22.27 0.78
C LEU A 180 10.61 22.15 2.19
N GLU A 181 9.79 21.75 3.18
CA GLU A 181 10.28 21.51 4.55
C GLU A 181 11.41 20.47 4.59
N PHE A 182 11.27 19.38 3.84
CA PHE A 182 12.31 18.34 3.74
C PHE A 182 13.57 18.87 3.06
N ILE A 183 13.42 19.62 1.97
CA ILE A 183 14.55 20.22 1.25
C ILE A 183 15.30 21.20 2.18
N GLU A 184 14.59 22.11 2.84
CA GLU A 184 15.19 23.07 3.77
C GLU A 184 15.88 22.37 4.95
N ARG A 185 15.31 21.26 5.44
CA ARG A 185 15.93 20.44 6.49
C ARG A 185 17.23 19.81 6.01
N TRP A 186 17.23 19.21 4.82
CA TRP A 186 18.44 18.62 4.22
C TRP A 186 19.51 19.67 3.93
N GLU A 187 19.12 20.83 3.40
CA GLU A 187 20.04 21.95 3.15
C GLU A 187 20.75 22.38 4.44
N LYS A 188 20.02 22.56 5.54
CA LYS A 188 20.60 22.91 6.85
C LYS A 188 21.60 21.86 7.33
N VAL A 189 21.27 20.57 7.16
CA VAL A 189 22.15 19.46 7.56
C VAL A 189 23.43 19.45 6.73
N ILE A 190 23.33 19.58 5.41
CA ILE A 190 24.47 19.59 4.48
C ILE A 190 25.36 20.83 4.69
N MET A 191 24.76 21.99 4.93
CA MET A 191 25.51 23.23 5.16
C MET A 191 26.28 23.21 6.49
N ASN A 192 25.72 22.57 7.53
CA ASN A 192 26.37 22.46 8.84
C ASN A 192 27.41 21.33 8.89
N ASP A 193 27.20 20.25 8.15
CA ASP A 193 28.12 19.12 8.08
C ASP A 193 28.20 18.55 6.65
N LYS A 194 29.35 18.76 5.99
CA LYS A 194 29.61 18.27 4.63
C LYS A 194 29.70 16.75 4.53
N ASN A 195 29.91 16.04 5.64
CA ASN A 195 29.98 14.59 5.70
C ASN A 195 28.65 13.97 6.16
N SER A 196 27.59 14.77 6.26
CA SER A 196 26.27 14.29 6.64
C SER A 196 25.74 13.25 5.65
N ILE A 197 25.15 12.19 6.20
CA ILE A 197 24.55 11.11 5.43
C ILE A 197 23.03 11.23 5.54
N ILE A 198 22.37 11.50 4.42
CA ILE A 198 20.91 11.49 4.34
C ILE A 198 20.45 10.07 4.04
N LYS A 199 19.69 9.49 4.98
CA LYS A 199 19.11 8.16 4.83
C LYS A 199 17.84 8.23 3.98
N MET A 200 18.00 8.22 2.67
CA MET A 200 16.91 8.42 1.71
C MET A 200 15.69 7.51 1.92
N GLN A 201 15.87 6.27 2.39
CA GLN A 201 14.75 5.36 2.65
C GLN A 201 13.87 5.83 3.81
N GLU A 202 14.47 6.26 4.92
CA GLU A 202 13.77 6.77 6.10
C GLU A 202 13.07 8.09 5.75
N GLU A 203 13.77 8.96 5.04
CA GLU A 203 13.26 10.26 4.62
C GLU A 203 12.08 10.15 3.63
N CYS A 204 12.20 9.30 2.60
CA CYS A 204 11.11 9.05 1.66
C CYS A 204 9.90 8.39 2.34
N LEU A 205 10.14 7.51 3.32
CA LEU A 205 9.07 6.93 4.11
C LEU A 205 8.34 8.02 4.92
N GLU A 206 9.08 8.86 5.65
CA GLU A 206 8.51 9.96 6.43
C GLU A 206 7.71 10.92 5.54
N PHE A 207 8.26 11.31 4.39
CA PHE A 207 7.57 12.16 3.42
C PHE A 207 6.27 11.50 2.92
N SER A 208 6.32 10.21 2.53
CA SER A 208 5.15 9.50 2.02
C SER A 208 4.02 9.40 3.06
N LEU A 209 4.37 9.20 4.34
CA LEU A 209 3.42 9.13 5.44
C LEU A 209 2.81 10.51 5.73
N ARG A 210 3.64 11.56 5.85
CA ARG A 210 3.17 12.94 6.06
C ARG A 210 2.31 13.43 4.92
N ALA A 211 2.71 13.14 3.68
CA ALA A 211 1.92 13.45 2.49
C ALA A 211 0.56 12.74 2.57
N THR A 212 0.53 11.44 2.84
CA THR A 212 -0.74 10.68 2.98
C THR A 212 -1.63 11.28 4.06
N LEU A 213 -1.11 11.59 5.25
CA LEU A 213 -1.89 12.13 6.37
C LEU A 213 -2.45 13.54 6.09
N ASN A 214 -1.60 14.44 5.58
CA ASN A 214 -2.01 15.83 5.35
C ASN A 214 -2.85 16.00 4.08
N VAL A 215 -2.53 15.24 3.03
CA VAL A 215 -3.19 15.36 1.72
C VAL A 215 -4.45 14.51 1.68
N ILE A 216 -4.43 13.27 2.16
CA ILE A 216 -5.55 12.33 2.00
C ILE A 216 -6.48 12.37 3.20
N VAL A 217 -5.95 12.29 4.43
CA VAL A 217 -6.74 12.18 5.66
C VAL A 217 -7.19 13.55 6.20
N ARG A 218 -6.45 14.62 5.92
CA ARG A 218 -6.56 15.94 6.58
C ARG A 218 -6.42 15.79 8.09
N TYR A 219 -5.26 15.33 8.54
CA TYR A 219 -4.84 15.60 9.90
C TYR A 219 -4.48 17.09 9.98
N ASN A 220 -5.42 17.93 10.39
CA ASN A 220 -5.09 19.31 10.76
C ASN A 220 -4.34 19.26 12.09
N ASP A 221 -3.17 19.85 12.14
CA ASP A 221 -2.53 20.26 13.39
C ASP A 221 -3.44 21.29 14.08
N VAL A 222 -4.40 20.82 14.85
CA VAL A 222 -5.03 21.56 15.94
C VAL A 222 -4.46 20.96 17.22
N LEU A 223 -3.22 21.34 17.53
CA LEU A 223 -2.63 21.34 18.87
C LEU A 223 -1.64 22.51 18.95
#